data_AF-A0A1S1YZZ9-F1
#
_entry.id   AF-A0A1S1YZZ9-F1
#
_cell.length_a   1.000
_cell.length_b   1.000
_cell.length_c   1.000
_cell.angle_alpha   90.00
_cell.angle_beta   90.00
_cell.angle_gamma   90.00
#
_symmetry.space_group_name_H-M   'P 1'
#
loop_
_entity.id
_entity.type
_entity.pdbx_description
1 polymer ?
#
loop_
_entity_poly.entity_id
_entity_poly.type
_entity_poly.pdbx_seq_one_letter_code
_entity_poly.pdbx_strand_id
1 'polypeptide(L)'
;MKNRSLFAVLSLIIISLLSSCGGKNIEDIIPKSTSFHFSRGTEVYITEGELSDSITTEIYVPGKIVTMDVTSPVKNDFVHINLAEPTKSFFEEKIHESFLGKHITYRNVLGAQDIKLYLVPDVINDLKPGKYTITFAVLDEKEEYKQKDMNITIVAKKKK
;
A
#
# COMPACT_ATOMS: atom_id res chain seq x y z
N MET A 1 57.00 38.26 -7.89
CA MET A 1 55.67 38.28 -7.26
C MET A 1 54.55 38.22 -8.30
N LYS A 2 54.32 37.07 -8.98
CA LYS A 2 53.24 36.95 -9.99
C LYS A 2 52.29 35.75 -9.80
N ASN A 3 52.63 34.76 -8.97
CA ASN A 3 51.84 33.51 -8.88
C ASN A 3 50.93 33.40 -7.65
N ARG A 4 50.93 34.39 -6.74
CA ARG A 4 50.11 34.34 -5.51
C ARG A 4 48.64 34.74 -5.73
N SER A 5 48.35 35.53 -6.78
CA SER A 5 46.99 35.98 -7.10
C SER A 5 46.15 34.89 -7.78
N LEU A 6 46.77 34.03 -8.59
CA LEU A 6 46.07 32.97 -9.32
C LEU A 6 45.49 31.90 -8.38
N PHE A 7 46.23 31.56 -7.32
CA PHE A 7 45.80 30.58 -6.31
C PHE A 7 44.59 31.06 -5.49
N ALA A 8 44.53 32.36 -5.17
CA ALA A 8 43.42 32.92 -4.39
C ALA A 8 42.09 32.94 -5.17
N VAL A 9 42.16 33.20 -6.49
CA VAL A 9 40.97 33.19 -7.36
C VAL A 9 40.48 31.75 -7.59
N LEU A 10 41.39 30.79 -7.74
CA LEU A 10 41.03 29.38 -7.92
C LEU A 10 40.32 28.80 -6.68
N SER A 11 40.75 29.17 -5.47
CA SER A 11 40.10 28.73 -4.23
C SER A 11 38.68 29.29 -4.05
N LEU A 12 38.41 30.51 -4.51
CA LEU A 12 37.09 31.14 -4.42
C LEU A 12 36.06 30.48 -5.35
N ILE A 13 36.49 30.01 -6.52
CA ILE A 13 35.62 29.30 -7.48
C ILE A 13 35.22 27.93 -6.92
N ILE A 14 36.14 27.21 -6.28
CA ILE A 14 35.85 25.86 -5.72
C ILE A 14 34.87 25.94 -4.55
N ILE A 15 34.94 26.97 -3.70
CA ILE A 15 34.00 27.16 -2.58
C ILE A 15 32.58 27.47 -3.11
N SER A 16 32.45 28.23 -4.20
CA SER A 16 31.15 28.54 -4.80
C SER A 16 30.46 27.34 -5.48
N LEU A 17 31.21 26.31 -5.87
CA LEU A 17 30.66 25.11 -6.51
C LEU A 17 30.12 24.07 -5.50
N LEU A 18 30.53 24.15 -4.23
CA LEU A 18 30.02 23.27 -3.16
C LEU A 18 28.68 23.76 -2.59
N SER A 19 28.28 25.00 -2.86
CA SER A 19 27.01 25.57 -2.40
C SER A 19 25.81 25.24 -3.31
N SER A 20 26.03 24.52 -4.43
CA SER A 20 24.96 24.07 -5.33
C SER A 20 24.49 22.63 -5.04
N CYS A 21 24.71 22.12 -3.84
CA CYS A 21 23.90 21.02 -3.32
C CYS A 21 22.60 21.62 -2.80
N GLY A 22 21.65 21.87 -3.70
CA GLY A 22 20.26 22.15 -3.35
C GLY A 22 19.76 20.98 -2.52
N GLY A 23 19.79 21.14 -1.19
CA GLY A 23 19.27 20.17 -0.25
C GLY A 23 17.81 19.96 -0.57
N LYS A 24 17.48 18.82 -1.19
CA LYS A 24 16.11 18.32 -1.18
C LYS A 24 15.76 18.14 0.29
N ASN A 25 14.80 18.92 0.77
CA ASN A 25 14.32 18.76 2.13
C ASN A 25 13.82 17.32 2.27
N ILE A 26 14.26 16.64 3.33
CA ILE A 26 13.80 15.28 3.67
C ILE A 26 12.27 15.26 3.81
N GLU A 27 11.67 16.41 4.16
CA GLU A 27 10.22 16.63 4.24
C GLU A 27 9.48 16.53 2.88
N ASP A 28 10.16 16.64 1.73
CA ASP A 28 9.53 16.49 0.41
C ASP A 28 9.39 15.02 -0.01
N ILE A 29 9.98 14.07 0.74
CA ILE A 29 9.95 12.64 0.42
C ILE A 29 8.81 11.93 1.17
N ILE A 30 8.40 12.45 2.33
CA ILE A 30 7.37 11.83 3.18
C ILE A 30 5.99 12.35 2.77
N PRO A 31 5.05 11.49 2.32
CA PRO A 31 3.71 11.93 1.94
C PRO A 31 3.04 12.63 3.14
N LYS A 32 2.49 13.82 2.91
CA LYS A 32 1.84 14.59 3.99
C LYS A 32 0.43 14.10 4.31
N SER A 33 -0.10 13.20 3.48
CA SER A 33 -1.45 12.65 3.58
C SER A 33 -1.43 11.15 3.37
N THR A 34 -2.44 10.47 3.90
CA THR A 34 -2.66 9.05 3.64
C THR A 34 -2.75 8.77 2.14
N SER A 35 -2.12 7.70 1.69
CA SER A 35 -2.08 7.31 0.28
C SER A 35 -2.31 5.82 0.10
N PHE A 36 -2.90 5.48 -1.05
CA PHE A 36 -3.20 4.11 -1.46
C PHE A 36 -2.56 3.87 -2.82
N HIS A 37 -1.70 2.87 -2.91
CA HIS A 37 -1.08 2.43 -4.14
C HIS A 37 -1.54 1.02 -4.50
N PHE A 38 -2.30 0.92 -5.58
CA PHE A 38 -2.78 -0.35 -6.10
C PHE A 38 -1.89 -0.84 -7.24
N SER A 39 -1.25 -2.00 -7.06
CA SER A 39 -0.34 -2.58 -8.05
C SER A 39 -0.94 -2.78 -9.45
N ARG A 40 -2.27 -2.93 -9.54
CA ARG A 40 -3.00 -3.06 -10.81
C ARG A 40 -3.97 -1.92 -11.09
N GLY A 41 -3.84 -0.80 -10.38
CA GLY A 41 -4.79 0.32 -10.45
C GLY A 41 -6.09 0.04 -9.69
N THR A 42 -7.06 0.95 -9.82
CA THR A 42 -8.35 0.90 -9.11
C THR A 42 -9.41 0.07 -9.83
N GLU A 43 -9.20 -0.27 -11.10
CA GLU A 43 -10.11 -1.04 -11.94
C GLU A 43 -9.35 -2.24 -12.50
N VAL A 44 -9.73 -3.45 -12.09
CA VAL A 44 -9.01 -4.68 -12.44
C VAL A 44 -9.96 -5.64 -13.16
N TYR A 45 -9.51 -6.19 -14.28
CA TYR A 45 -10.24 -7.20 -15.05
C TYR A 45 -9.49 -8.52 -14.97
N ILE A 46 -10.18 -9.58 -14.54
CA ILE A 46 -9.60 -10.90 -14.30
C ILE A 46 -10.48 -11.95 -14.97
N THR A 47 -9.89 -12.83 -15.78
CA THR A 47 -10.61 -14.02 -16.26
C THR A 47 -10.78 -15.00 -15.10
N GLU A 48 -12.00 -15.52 -14.93
CA GLU A 48 -12.35 -16.51 -13.92
C GLU A 48 -11.31 -17.64 -13.84
N GLY A 49 -10.72 -17.82 -12.65
CA GLY A 49 -9.72 -18.84 -12.38
C GLY A 49 -8.33 -18.61 -12.98
N GLU A 50 -8.03 -17.42 -13.51
CA GLU A 50 -6.76 -17.13 -14.21
C GLU A 50 -5.91 -16.04 -13.56
N LEU A 51 -6.16 -15.66 -12.29
CA LEU A 51 -5.21 -14.84 -11.55
C LEU A 51 -3.98 -15.69 -11.18
N SER A 52 -2.81 -15.32 -11.73
CA SER A 52 -1.54 -16.01 -11.48
C SER A 52 -0.79 -15.50 -10.25
N ASP A 53 -0.90 -14.21 -9.97
CA ASP A 53 -0.11 -13.49 -8.97
C ASP A 53 -1.00 -12.67 -8.07
N SER A 54 -0.54 -12.42 -6.84
CA SER A 54 -1.27 -11.59 -5.90
C SER A 54 -1.37 -10.14 -6.40
N ILE A 55 -2.52 -9.51 -6.17
CA ILE A 55 -2.67 -8.07 -6.33
C ILE A 55 -2.30 -7.44 -5.00
N THR A 56 -1.36 -6.49 -5.00
CA THR A 56 -0.95 -5.81 -3.78
C THR A 56 -1.53 -4.40 -3.69
N THR A 57 -1.88 -4.02 -2.46
CA THR A 57 -2.25 -2.65 -2.08
C THR A 57 -1.26 -2.18 -1.02
N GLU A 58 -0.55 -1.09 -1.29
CA GLU A 58 0.32 -0.45 -0.32
C GLU A 58 -0.38 0.79 0.23
N ILE A 59 -0.45 0.90 1.55
CA ILE A 59 -1.12 1.99 2.25
C ILE A 59 -0.10 2.66 3.15
N TYR A 60 0.03 3.96 2.98
CA TYR A 60 0.82 4.81 3.86
C TYR A 60 -0.12 5.75 4.61
N VAL A 61 0.12 5.94 5.90
CA VAL A 61 -0.53 6.95 6.74
C VAL A 61 0.51 7.90 7.38
N PRO A 62 0.20 9.20 7.52
CA PRO A 62 1.10 10.17 8.12
C PRO A 62 1.12 10.08 9.65
N GLY A 63 0.06 9.56 10.28
CA GLY A 63 0.08 9.08 11.66
C GLY A 63 0.47 7.60 11.74
N LYS A 64 0.24 6.97 12.88
CA LYS A 64 0.28 5.51 13.03
C LYS A 64 -1.13 4.93 12.90
N ILE A 65 -1.25 3.76 12.28
CA ILE A 65 -2.52 3.06 12.09
C ILE A 65 -3.16 2.72 13.45
N VAL A 66 -4.43 3.08 13.61
CA VAL A 66 -5.31 2.69 14.73
C VAL A 66 -6.27 1.61 14.27
N THR A 67 -6.91 1.77 13.12
CA THR A 67 -7.74 0.73 12.47
C THR A 67 -7.36 0.55 11.02
N MET A 68 -7.50 -0.68 10.52
CA MET A 68 -7.29 -1.03 9.12
C MET A 68 -8.39 -1.98 8.69
N ASP A 69 -9.49 -1.41 8.21
CA ASP A 69 -10.68 -2.15 7.83
C ASP A 69 -10.63 -2.53 6.35
N VAL A 70 -10.86 -3.82 6.08
CA VAL A 70 -10.94 -4.36 4.72
C VAL A 70 -12.27 -5.05 4.53
N THR A 71 -13.02 -4.61 3.53
CA THR A 71 -14.22 -5.30 3.05
C THR A 71 -13.90 -5.94 1.71
N SER A 72 -14.04 -7.26 1.61
CA SER A 72 -13.65 -8.01 0.41
C SER A 72 -14.66 -9.12 0.10
N PRO A 73 -14.93 -9.41 -1.19
CA PRO A 73 -15.70 -10.58 -1.56
C PRO A 73 -14.92 -11.85 -1.20
N VAL A 74 -15.61 -12.83 -0.64
CA VAL A 74 -15.10 -14.17 -0.39
C VAL A 74 -16.19 -15.17 -0.76
N LYS A 75 -15.94 -15.99 -1.79
CA LYS A 75 -16.91 -16.95 -2.34
C LYS A 75 -18.23 -16.28 -2.77
N ASN A 76 -19.30 -16.45 -1.99
CA ASN A 76 -20.63 -15.92 -2.28
C ASN A 76 -21.08 -14.82 -1.29
N ASP A 77 -20.18 -14.32 -0.45
CA ASP A 77 -20.48 -13.31 0.57
C ASP A 77 -19.37 -12.25 0.64
N PHE A 78 -19.53 -11.27 1.52
CA PHE A 78 -18.52 -10.27 1.85
C PHE A 78 -18.02 -10.47 3.27
N VAL A 79 -16.71 -10.43 3.43
CA VAL A 79 -16.07 -10.37 4.74
C VAL A 79 -15.70 -8.92 5.03
N HIS A 80 -15.93 -8.50 6.27
CA HIS A 80 -15.45 -7.24 6.81
C HIS A 80 -14.54 -7.54 7.99
N ILE A 81 -13.32 -7.03 7.96
CA ILE A 81 -12.30 -7.37 8.96
C ILE A 81 -11.40 -6.19 9.29
N ASN A 82 -11.10 -6.02 10.57
CA ASN A 82 -10.12 -5.04 11.04
C ASN A 82 -8.77 -5.73 11.25
N LEU A 83 -7.83 -5.47 10.34
CA LEU A 83 -6.48 -6.04 10.36
C LEU A 83 -5.62 -5.52 11.52
N ALA A 84 -6.02 -4.45 12.20
CA ALA A 84 -5.35 -3.90 13.38
C ALA A 84 -5.86 -4.49 14.71
N GLU A 85 -6.84 -5.40 14.68
CA GLU A 85 -7.40 -6.05 15.87
C GLU A 85 -7.03 -7.53 16.02
N PRO A 86 -7.03 -8.08 17.26
CA PRO A 86 -6.90 -9.51 17.47
C PRO A 86 -8.04 -10.28 16.80
N THR A 87 -7.69 -11.37 16.12
CA THR A 87 -8.65 -12.29 15.50
C THR A 87 -9.44 -13.06 16.56
N LYS A 88 -10.73 -13.25 16.33
CA LYS A 88 -11.67 -13.91 17.24
C LYS A 88 -11.91 -15.38 16.90
N SER A 89 -11.47 -15.84 15.73
CA SER A 89 -11.65 -17.21 15.27
C SER A 89 -10.52 -17.66 14.35
N PHE A 90 -10.37 -18.98 14.17
CA PHE A 90 -9.46 -19.56 13.19
C PHE A 90 -9.78 -19.13 11.75
N PHE A 91 -11.08 -18.89 11.45
CA PHE A 91 -11.48 -18.36 10.16
C PHE A 91 -10.95 -16.94 9.94
N GLU A 92 -11.11 -16.04 10.91
CA GLU A 92 -10.53 -14.68 10.84
C GLU A 92 -9.01 -14.70 10.75
N GLU A 93 -8.33 -15.61 11.45
CA GLU A 93 -6.88 -15.79 11.34
C GLU A 93 -6.46 -16.14 9.91
N LYS A 94 -7.20 -17.03 9.23
CA LYS A 94 -6.93 -17.36 7.83
C LYS A 94 -7.17 -16.19 6.88
N ILE A 95 -8.16 -15.34 7.17
CA ILE A 95 -8.40 -14.11 6.42
C ILE A 95 -7.30 -13.07 6.69
N HIS A 96 -6.84 -12.91 7.94
CA HIS A 96 -5.68 -12.04 8.24
C HIS A 96 -4.45 -12.50 7.49
N GLU A 97 -4.12 -13.80 7.54
CA GLU A 97 -2.97 -14.35 6.82
C GLU A 97 -3.08 -14.15 5.30
N SER A 98 -4.28 -14.21 4.72
CA SER A 98 -4.46 -13.98 3.28
C SER A 98 -4.20 -12.53 2.87
N PHE A 99 -4.57 -11.56 3.71
CA PHE A 99 -4.32 -10.14 3.46
C PHE A 99 -2.92 -9.67 3.85
N LEU A 100 -2.35 -10.18 4.95
CA LEU A 100 -1.10 -9.69 5.51
C LEU A 100 0.12 -10.52 5.09
N GLY A 101 -0.11 -11.74 4.63
CA GLY A 101 0.92 -12.74 4.43
C GLY A 101 1.19 -13.55 5.70
N LYS A 102 1.89 -14.68 5.50
CA LYS A 102 2.19 -15.61 6.60
C LYS A 102 3.08 -14.94 7.65
N HIS A 103 2.79 -15.22 8.93
CA HIS A 103 3.52 -14.69 10.09
C HIS A 103 3.37 -13.19 10.36
N ILE A 104 2.56 -12.48 9.58
CA ILE A 104 2.19 -11.09 9.87
C ILE A 104 0.87 -11.11 10.64
N THR A 105 0.83 -10.37 11.74
CA THR A 105 -0.32 -10.32 12.66
C THR A 105 -0.81 -8.90 12.83
N TYR A 106 -1.92 -8.73 13.56
CA TYR A 106 -2.46 -7.40 13.87
C TYR A 106 -1.45 -6.46 14.54
N ARG A 107 -0.47 -6.99 15.27
CA ARG A 107 0.60 -6.20 15.92
C ARG A 107 1.57 -5.57 14.94
N ASN A 108 1.64 -6.09 13.72
CA ASN A 108 2.43 -5.51 12.65
C ASN A 108 1.66 -4.42 11.90
N VAL A 109 0.34 -4.36 12.10
CA VAL A 109 -0.56 -3.38 11.48
C VAL A 109 -0.79 -2.21 12.44
N LEU A 110 -1.22 -2.53 13.66
CA LEU A 110 -1.46 -1.54 14.72
C LEU A 110 -0.16 -0.80 15.04
N GLY A 111 -0.20 0.53 14.93
CA GLY A 111 0.96 1.37 15.18
C GLY A 111 1.93 1.52 14.00
N ALA A 112 1.70 0.83 12.87
CA ALA A 112 2.52 0.96 11.67
C ALA A 112 2.18 2.24 10.90
N GLN A 113 3.10 2.70 10.04
CA GLN A 113 2.87 3.80 9.09
C GLN A 113 2.68 3.31 7.67
N ASP A 114 3.29 2.17 7.36
CA ASP A 114 3.26 1.52 6.06
C ASP A 114 2.72 0.10 6.23
N ILE A 115 1.79 -0.27 5.37
CA ILE A 115 1.30 -1.64 5.28
C ILE A 115 1.14 -2.07 3.84
N LYS A 116 1.49 -3.34 3.58
CA LYS A 116 1.28 -4.00 2.30
C LYS A 116 0.27 -5.11 2.47
N LEU A 117 -0.81 -5.02 1.72
CA LEU A 117 -1.90 -5.99 1.70
C LEU A 117 -1.86 -6.80 0.41
N TYR A 118 -2.31 -8.05 0.51
CA TYR A 118 -2.33 -9.02 -0.57
C TYR A 118 -3.76 -9.48 -0.86
N LEU A 119 -4.12 -9.51 -2.13
CA LEU A 119 -5.28 -10.20 -2.66
C LEU A 119 -4.76 -11.44 -3.38
N VAL A 120 -4.74 -12.56 -2.66
CA VAL A 120 -4.12 -13.79 -3.16
C VAL A 120 -4.99 -14.48 -4.22
N PRO A 121 -4.36 -15.18 -5.19
CA PRO A 121 -5.06 -15.94 -6.23
C PRO A 121 -6.19 -16.82 -5.71
N ASP A 122 -5.97 -17.56 -4.63
CA ASP A 122 -6.95 -18.52 -4.08
C ASP A 122 -8.29 -17.87 -3.70
N VAL A 123 -8.29 -16.61 -3.25
CA VAL A 123 -9.54 -15.92 -2.88
C VAL A 123 -10.25 -15.36 -4.12
N ILE A 124 -9.49 -14.78 -5.04
CA ILE A 124 -10.06 -14.10 -6.22
C ILE A 124 -10.50 -15.11 -7.29
N ASN A 125 -9.76 -16.21 -7.46
CA ASN A 125 -10.09 -17.25 -8.44
C ASN A 125 -11.34 -18.05 -8.07
N ASP A 126 -11.75 -18.04 -6.80
CA ASP A 126 -12.99 -18.65 -6.31
C ASP A 126 -14.24 -17.77 -6.59
N LEU A 127 -14.06 -16.54 -7.09
CA LEU A 127 -15.16 -15.64 -7.41
C LEU A 127 -15.79 -16.00 -8.76
N LYS A 128 -17.12 -15.93 -8.80
CA LYS A 128 -17.89 -16.10 -10.03
C LYS A 128 -17.77 -14.87 -10.94
N PRO A 129 -18.11 -15.00 -12.23
CA PRO A 129 -18.20 -13.84 -13.12
C PRO A 129 -19.14 -12.78 -12.57
N GLY A 130 -18.67 -11.53 -12.49
CA GLY A 130 -19.37 -10.46 -11.80
C GLY A 130 -18.50 -9.23 -11.55
N LYS A 131 -19.11 -8.21 -10.95
CA LYS A 131 -18.43 -7.00 -10.48
C LYS A 131 -18.41 -7.01 -8.96
N TYR A 132 -17.24 -6.74 -8.40
CA TYR A 132 -16.99 -6.73 -6.97
C TYR A 132 -16.22 -5.46 -6.61
N THR A 133 -16.44 -4.97 -5.40
CA THR A 133 -15.70 -3.85 -4.84
C THR A 133 -15.00 -4.33 -3.58
N ILE A 134 -13.70 -4.03 -3.50
CA ILE A 134 -12.88 -4.20 -2.31
C ILE A 134 -12.64 -2.82 -1.74
N THR A 135 -13.02 -2.63 -0.48
CA THR A 135 -12.88 -1.35 0.21
C THR A 135 -11.80 -1.46 1.26
N PHE A 136 -10.85 -0.53 1.20
CA PHE A 136 -9.79 -0.36 2.20
C PHE A 136 -10.07 0.94 2.95
N ALA A 137 -10.22 0.86 4.27
CA ALA A 137 -10.38 2.03 5.12
C ALA A 137 -9.34 2.00 6.25
N VAL A 138 -8.80 3.18 6.56
CA VAL A 138 -7.77 3.34 7.58
C VAL A 138 -8.10 4.57 8.43
N LEU A 139 -7.96 4.40 9.75
CA LEU A 139 -7.97 5.49 10.73
C LEU A 139 -6.58 5.55 11.35
N ASP A 140 -5.96 6.73 11.35
CA ASP A 140 -4.68 6.95 12.02
C ASP A 140 -4.83 7.63 13.39
N GLU A 141 -3.73 7.69 14.15
CA GLU A 141 -3.68 8.30 15.49
C GLU A 141 -3.90 9.81 15.50
N LYS A 142 -3.91 10.46 14.32
CA LYS A 142 -4.24 11.87 14.14
C LYS A 142 -5.73 12.06 13.82
N GLU A 143 -6.52 11.00 13.95
CA GLU A 143 -7.94 10.93 13.61
C GLU A 143 -8.22 11.17 12.12
N GLU A 144 -7.22 10.98 11.25
CA GLU A 144 -7.43 11.04 9.80
C GLU A 144 -8.03 9.71 9.31
N TYR A 145 -9.32 9.75 9.00
CA TYR A 145 -10.00 8.64 8.32
C TYR A 145 -9.88 8.80 6.79
N LYS A 146 -9.44 7.75 6.11
CA LYS A 146 -9.49 7.64 4.65
C LYS A 146 -9.97 6.28 4.21
N GLN A 147 -10.70 6.29 3.09
CA GLN A 147 -11.18 5.10 2.42
C GLN A 147 -10.84 5.15 0.94
N LYS A 148 -10.51 4.00 0.36
CA LYS A 148 -10.32 3.84 -1.08
C LYS A 148 -10.80 2.48 -1.55
N ASP A 149 -11.47 2.49 -2.70
CA ASP A 149 -12.02 1.30 -3.32
C ASP A 149 -11.17 0.81 -4.49
N MET A 150 -11.12 -0.52 -4.64
CA MET A 150 -10.66 -1.23 -5.83
C MET A 150 -11.83 -2.03 -6.40
N ASN A 151 -12.15 -1.80 -7.67
CA ASN A 151 -13.18 -2.54 -8.38
C ASN A 151 -12.54 -3.69 -9.16
N ILE A 152 -13.10 -4.88 -8.98
CA ILE A 152 -12.68 -6.10 -9.65
C ILE A 152 -13.84 -6.60 -10.50
N THR A 153 -13.57 -6.76 -11.79
CA THR A 153 -14.49 -7.41 -12.73
C THR A 153 -13.96 -8.79 -13.09
N ILE A 154 -14.68 -9.82 -12.67
CA ILE A 154 -14.42 -11.21 -13.07
C ILE A 154 -15.16 -11.50 -14.36
N VAL A 155 -14.45 -11.84 -15.42
CA VAL A 155 -15.02 -12.20 -16.72
C VAL A 155 -15.06 -13.71 -16.90
N ALA A 156 -16.14 -14.22 -17.46
CA ALA A 156 -16.30 -15.66 -17.68
C ALA A 156 -15.22 -16.19 -18.62
N LYS A 157 -14.66 -17.35 -18.28
CA LYS A 157 -13.73 -18.05 -19.16
C LYS A 157 -14.44 -18.51 -20.42
N LYS A 158 -13.92 -18.15 -21.60
CA LYS A 158 -14.45 -18.68 -22.87
C LYS A 158 -14.24 -20.20 -22.90
N LYS A 159 -15.33 -20.96 -22.93
CA LYS A 159 -15.29 -22.40 -23.19
C LYS A 159 -14.77 -22.60 -24.62
N LYS A 160 -13.63 -23.29 -24.75
CA LYS A 160 -13.13 -23.76 -26.04
C LYS A 160 -13.89 -25.01 -26.45
#